data_AF-A0A3C0AEG0-F1
#
_entry.id   AF-A0A3C0AEG0-F1
#
_cell.length_a   1.000
_cell.length_b   1.000
_cell.length_c   1.000
_cell.angle_alpha   90.00
_cell.angle_beta   90.00
_cell.angle_gamma   90.00
#
_symmetry.space_group_name_H-M   'P 1'
#
loop_
_entity.id
_entity.type
_entity.pdbx_description
1 polymer ?
#
loop_
_entity_poly.entity_id
_entity_poly.type
_entity_poly.pdbx_seq_one_letter_code
_entity_poly.pdbx_strand_id
1 'polypeptide(L)'
;GKQVVFFAVGFETTAPATALAVKQAAQYQLDNFSLIVSHVRVQPAMESLVEAPDNRVQAFLAAGHVCTVMGYESYGRFVDRYQLPVVVTGFEPLDLLEGILACVRQLEAGESRLENCYSRAVQGAGNRSARDLVHAIYQISDRRWRGFGRIPAGGLSLQEQWKRFDARVRFSDCGLPVILSTECRSFDVMTGQLKPPDCPHFGKQCNPETPLGAPMVSSEGACAAYYRYAGV
;
A
#
# COMPACT_ATOMS: atom_id res chain seq x y z
N GLY A 1 10.82 33.36 3.50
CA GLY A 1 9.65 32.54 3.07
C GLY A 1 9.38 31.45 4.08
N LYS A 2 8.18 30.83 4.05
CA LYS A 2 7.83 29.69 4.93
C LYS A 2 8.35 28.36 4.34
N GLN A 3 8.72 27.42 5.20
CA GLN A 3 9.01 26.04 4.81
C GLN A 3 7.71 25.29 4.51
N VAL A 4 7.70 24.53 3.42
CA VAL A 4 6.57 23.70 2.99
C VAL A 4 7.01 22.24 3.03
N VAL A 5 6.34 21.46 3.88
CA VAL A 5 6.60 20.03 4.04
C VAL A 5 5.36 19.27 3.58
N PHE A 6 5.52 18.45 2.54
CA PHE A 6 4.45 17.59 2.04
C PHE A 6 4.58 16.18 2.61
N PHE A 7 3.48 15.64 3.14
CA PHE A 7 3.45 14.27 3.65
C PHE A 7 3.16 13.28 2.52
N ALA A 8 4.20 12.64 2.00
CA ALA A 8 4.13 11.73 0.87
C ALA A 8 3.75 10.33 1.33
N VAL A 9 2.45 10.02 1.34
CA VAL A 9 1.86 8.74 1.78
C VAL A 9 1.26 7.99 0.61
N GLY A 10 1.27 6.67 0.70
CA GLY A 10 0.53 5.77 -0.18
C GLY A 10 1.42 4.73 -0.83
N PHE A 11 0.78 3.88 -1.62
CA PHE A 11 1.43 2.81 -2.36
C PHE A 11 2.18 3.34 -3.59
N GLU A 12 2.61 2.42 -4.45
CA GLU A 12 3.25 2.70 -5.71
C GLU A 12 2.38 3.57 -6.66
N THR A 13 1.07 3.65 -6.43
CA THR A 13 0.16 4.53 -7.17
C THR A 13 0.40 6.01 -6.94
N THR A 14 0.78 6.41 -5.73
CA THR A 14 0.95 7.82 -5.36
C THR A 14 2.40 8.30 -5.48
N ALA A 15 3.36 7.37 -5.47
CA ALA A 15 4.79 7.67 -5.57
C ALA A 15 5.20 8.45 -6.84
N PRO A 16 4.63 8.22 -8.04
CA PRO A 16 5.01 9.00 -9.22
C PRO A 16 4.73 10.50 -9.09
N ALA A 17 3.61 10.88 -8.47
CA ALA A 17 3.23 12.28 -8.32
C ALA A 17 4.18 13.03 -7.37
N THR A 18 4.56 12.40 -6.26
CA THR A 18 5.51 12.96 -5.29
C THR A 18 6.95 12.94 -5.82
N ALA A 19 7.32 11.95 -6.63
CA ALA A 19 8.57 11.94 -7.38
C ALA A 19 8.64 13.12 -8.37
N LEU A 20 7.54 13.38 -9.10
CA LEU A 20 7.47 14.51 -10.03
C LEU A 20 7.62 15.84 -9.28
N ALA A 21 6.99 15.99 -8.12
CA ALA A 21 7.12 17.18 -7.29
C ALA A 21 8.58 17.43 -6.87
N VAL A 22 9.33 16.40 -6.47
CA VAL A 22 10.77 16.52 -6.17
C VAL A 22 11.57 16.94 -7.40
N LYS A 23 11.31 16.31 -8.55
CA LYS A 23 11.98 16.64 -9.81
C LYS A 23 11.73 18.10 -10.22
N GLN A 24 10.49 18.57 -10.13
CA GLN A 24 10.13 19.95 -10.45
C GLN A 24 10.71 20.94 -9.44
N ALA A 25 10.66 20.64 -8.15
CA ALA A 25 11.27 21.48 -7.12
C ALA A 25 12.78 21.66 -7.37
N ALA A 26 13.47 20.62 -7.83
CA ALA A 26 14.87 20.73 -8.21
C ALA A 26 15.09 21.57 -9.46
N GLN A 27 14.25 21.42 -10.49
CA GLN A 27 14.32 22.20 -11.73
C GLN A 27 14.08 23.69 -11.48
N TYR A 28 13.13 24.03 -10.61
CA TYR A 28 12.81 25.40 -10.23
C TYR A 28 13.67 25.94 -9.08
N GLN A 29 14.64 25.17 -8.58
CA GLN A 29 15.52 25.56 -7.48
C GLN A 29 14.74 25.99 -6.22
N LEU A 30 13.68 25.26 -5.88
CA LEU A 30 12.83 25.55 -4.72
C LEU A 30 13.48 25.04 -3.43
N ASP A 31 14.11 25.97 -2.71
CA ASP A 31 14.80 25.65 -1.46
C ASP A 31 13.87 25.54 -0.25
N ASN A 32 12.57 25.82 -0.36
CA ASN A 32 11.64 25.76 0.78
C ASN A 32 10.67 24.57 0.72
N PHE A 33 10.85 23.65 -0.23
CA PHE A 33 10.02 22.45 -0.38
C PHE A 33 10.74 21.21 0.15
N SER A 34 10.00 20.33 0.83
CA SER A 34 10.50 19.03 1.29
C SER A 34 9.37 18.02 1.46
N LEU A 35 9.73 16.74 1.48
CA LEU A 35 8.84 15.61 1.68
C LEU A 35 9.13 14.92 3.02
N ILE A 36 8.08 14.52 3.73
CA ILE A 36 8.17 13.39 4.66
C ILE A 36 7.71 12.15 3.89
N VAL A 37 8.66 11.31 3.49
CA VAL A 37 8.36 10.12 2.68
C VAL A 37 7.89 8.96 3.56
N SER A 38 6.67 8.53 3.30
CA SER A 38 5.98 7.42 3.97
C SER A 38 5.34 6.46 2.94
N HIS A 39 5.90 6.41 1.73
CA HIS A 39 5.50 5.43 0.73
C HIS A 39 5.81 4.01 1.20
N VAL A 40 4.89 3.12 0.85
CA VAL A 40 4.84 1.70 1.21
C VAL A 40 4.67 0.85 -0.06
N ARG A 41 5.06 -0.43 -0.01
CA ARG A 41 5.05 -1.33 -1.18
C ARG A 41 4.16 -2.55 -0.99
N VAL A 42 3.33 -2.87 -1.98
CA VAL A 42 2.32 -3.95 -1.88
C VAL A 42 2.96 -5.34 -1.84
N GLN A 43 3.84 -5.66 -2.78
CA GLN A 43 4.37 -7.03 -2.91
C GLN A 43 5.11 -7.54 -1.65
N PRO A 44 5.98 -6.76 -0.98
CA PRO A 44 6.61 -7.19 0.29
C PRO A 44 5.60 -7.43 1.42
N ALA A 45 4.47 -6.71 1.43
CA ALA A 45 3.41 -6.96 2.40
C ALA A 45 2.63 -8.25 2.09
N MET A 46 2.41 -8.56 0.81
CA MET A 46 1.86 -9.87 0.40
C MET A 46 2.77 -11.01 0.83
N GLU A 47 4.08 -10.88 0.62
CA GLU A 47 5.08 -11.88 1.04
C GLU A 47 5.07 -12.06 2.56
N SER A 48 5.08 -10.96 3.32
CA SER A 48 4.99 -10.99 4.78
C SER A 48 3.68 -11.64 5.29
N LEU A 49 2.57 -11.52 4.57
CA LEU A 49 1.31 -12.17 4.91
C LEU A 49 1.38 -13.67 4.68
N VAL A 50 1.92 -14.11 3.55
CA VAL A 50 2.01 -15.55 3.22
C VAL A 50 3.00 -16.27 4.11
N GLU A 51 4.08 -15.60 4.51
CA GLU A 51 5.10 -16.14 5.41
C GLU A 51 4.66 -16.18 6.88
N ALA A 52 3.52 -15.58 7.22
CA ALA A 52 2.99 -15.61 8.59
C ALA A 52 2.48 -17.03 8.95
N PRO A 53 2.74 -17.52 10.17
CA PRO A 53 2.38 -18.89 10.58
C PRO A 53 0.88 -19.13 10.64
N ASP A 54 0.08 -18.07 10.79
CA ASP A 54 -1.38 -18.08 10.87
C ASP A 54 -2.06 -17.63 9.56
N ASN A 55 -1.30 -17.60 8.46
CA ASN A 55 -1.81 -17.26 7.13
C ASN A 55 -2.96 -18.19 6.69
N ARG A 56 -4.00 -17.58 6.12
CA ARG A 56 -5.18 -18.27 5.56
C ARG A 56 -5.44 -17.92 4.10
N VAL A 57 -4.62 -17.06 3.50
CA VAL A 57 -4.80 -16.58 2.14
C VAL A 57 -4.42 -17.67 1.15
N GLN A 58 -5.37 -18.01 0.26
CA GLN A 58 -5.20 -19.02 -0.78
C GLN A 58 -5.03 -18.42 -2.18
N ALA A 59 -5.40 -17.16 -2.37
CA ALA A 59 -5.27 -16.44 -3.63
C ALA A 59 -5.31 -14.92 -3.37
N PHE A 60 -4.75 -14.13 -4.28
CA PHE A 60 -4.75 -12.67 -4.19
C PHE A 60 -5.49 -12.02 -5.35
N LEU A 61 -6.30 -11.01 -5.03
CA LEU A 61 -6.75 -10.02 -6.01
C LEU A 61 -5.75 -8.85 -5.98
N ALA A 62 -4.92 -8.73 -7.02
CA ALA A 62 -3.94 -7.67 -7.11
C ALA A 62 -4.61 -6.33 -7.49
N ALA A 63 -4.30 -5.28 -6.74
CA ALA A 63 -4.91 -3.97 -6.89
C ALA A 63 -4.60 -3.35 -8.26
N GLY A 64 -5.63 -3.17 -9.08
CA GLY A 64 -5.51 -2.70 -10.47
C GLY A 64 -4.71 -1.41 -10.62
N HIS A 65 -4.97 -0.38 -9.80
CA HIS A 65 -4.25 0.90 -9.90
C HIS A 65 -2.75 0.76 -9.65
N VAL A 66 -2.34 -0.08 -8.68
CA VAL A 66 -0.92 -0.36 -8.42
C VAL A 66 -0.30 -1.05 -9.64
N CYS A 67 -1.02 -2.00 -10.23
CA CYS A 67 -0.59 -2.70 -11.43
C CYS A 67 -0.55 -1.79 -12.67
N THR A 68 -1.39 -0.76 -12.76
CA THR A 68 -1.32 0.24 -13.84
C THR A 68 0.02 0.98 -13.81
N VAL A 69 0.56 1.27 -12.61
CA VAL A 69 1.87 1.92 -12.47
C VAL A 69 3.00 0.93 -12.63
N MET A 70 3.03 -0.12 -11.79
CA MET A 70 4.19 -1.02 -11.69
C MET A 70 4.20 -2.14 -12.71
N GLY A 71 3.06 -2.41 -13.33
CA GLY A 71 2.81 -3.65 -14.05
C GLY A 71 2.40 -4.75 -13.08
N TYR A 72 2.13 -5.93 -13.63
CA TYR A 72 1.80 -7.11 -12.83
C TYR A 72 2.82 -8.24 -12.98
N GLU A 73 3.73 -8.15 -13.96
CA GLU A 73 4.76 -9.18 -14.23
C GLU A 73 5.63 -9.49 -13.01
N SER A 74 5.86 -8.52 -12.11
CA SER A 74 6.65 -8.75 -10.89
C SER A 74 6.00 -9.78 -9.94
N TYR A 75 4.68 -9.96 -10.02
CA TYR A 75 3.97 -10.99 -9.27
C TYR A 75 4.22 -12.40 -9.81
N GLY A 76 4.80 -12.57 -11.00
CA GLY A 76 5.11 -13.90 -11.54
C GLY A 76 6.04 -14.67 -10.60
N ARG A 77 7.09 -14.00 -10.10
CA ARG A 77 8.01 -14.58 -9.10
C ARG A 77 7.32 -14.92 -7.77
N PHE A 78 6.29 -14.16 -7.41
CA PHE A 78 5.49 -14.44 -6.22
C PHE A 78 4.68 -15.72 -6.41
N VAL A 79 3.99 -15.85 -7.56
CA VAL A 79 3.24 -17.06 -7.91
C VAL A 79 4.17 -18.27 -7.95
N ASP A 80 5.32 -18.17 -8.63
CA ASP A 80 6.30 -19.25 -8.72
C ASP A 80 6.80 -19.71 -7.34
N ARG A 81 7.05 -18.77 -6.43
CA ARG A 81 7.59 -19.05 -5.10
C ARG A 81 6.57 -19.65 -4.14
N TYR A 82 5.37 -19.06 -4.08
CA TYR A 82 4.37 -19.40 -3.07
C TYR A 82 3.28 -20.34 -3.56
N GLN A 83 3.20 -20.58 -4.88
CA GLN A 83 2.17 -21.42 -5.50
C GLN A 83 0.76 -20.96 -5.07
N LEU A 84 0.52 -19.65 -5.18
CA LEU A 84 -0.77 -19.03 -4.93
C LEU A 84 -1.20 -18.23 -6.17
N PRO A 85 -2.45 -18.37 -6.64
CA PRO A 85 -3.02 -17.52 -7.69
C PRO A 85 -2.90 -16.03 -7.36
N VAL A 86 -2.55 -15.24 -8.36
CA VAL A 86 -2.62 -13.78 -8.30
C VAL A 86 -3.41 -13.30 -9.52
N VAL A 87 -4.56 -12.69 -9.28
CA VAL A 87 -5.43 -12.17 -10.34
C VAL A 87 -5.51 -10.65 -10.23
N VAL A 88 -5.12 -9.94 -11.28
CA VAL A 88 -5.26 -8.48 -11.34
C VAL A 88 -6.71 -8.12 -11.62
N THR A 89 -7.28 -7.26 -10.78
CA THR A 89 -8.67 -6.81 -10.92
C THR A 89 -8.81 -5.30 -11.02
N GLY A 90 -9.88 -4.86 -11.66
CA GLY A 90 -10.38 -3.50 -11.53
C GLY A 90 -11.15 -3.30 -10.22
N PHE A 91 -12.00 -2.27 -10.19
CA PHE A 91 -12.74 -1.84 -9.01
C PHE A 91 -14.26 -1.79 -9.24
N GLU A 92 -14.72 -2.07 -10.46
CA GLU A 92 -16.15 -2.22 -10.71
C GLU A 92 -16.64 -3.55 -10.11
N PRO A 93 -17.91 -3.65 -9.70
CA PRO A 93 -18.45 -4.88 -9.13
C PRO A 93 -18.23 -6.11 -10.02
N LEU A 94 -18.35 -5.96 -11.35
CA LEU A 94 -18.09 -7.04 -12.30
C LEU A 94 -16.61 -7.42 -12.39
N ASP A 95 -15.69 -6.45 -12.28
CA ASP A 95 -14.24 -6.75 -12.26
C ASP A 95 -13.88 -7.62 -11.04
N LEU A 96 -14.48 -7.31 -9.89
CA LEU A 96 -14.27 -8.06 -8.67
C LEU A 96 -14.85 -9.46 -8.77
N LEU A 97 -16.06 -9.61 -9.31
CA LEU A 97 -16.68 -10.93 -9.52
C LEU A 97 -15.88 -11.78 -10.51
N GLU A 98 -15.40 -11.19 -11.61
CA GLU A 98 -14.54 -11.87 -12.58
C GLU A 98 -13.22 -12.32 -11.94
N GLY A 99 -12.57 -11.45 -11.17
CA GLY A 99 -11.35 -11.77 -10.46
C GLY A 99 -11.52 -12.88 -9.42
N ILE A 100 -12.59 -12.83 -8.63
CA ILE A 100 -12.94 -13.89 -7.67
C ILE A 100 -13.17 -15.22 -8.39
N LEU A 101 -13.95 -15.20 -9.48
CA LEU A 101 -14.22 -16.39 -10.28
C LEU A 101 -12.94 -17.00 -10.87
N ALA A 102 -12.03 -16.17 -11.37
CA ALA A 102 -10.73 -16.61 -11.88
C ALA A 102 -9.89 -17.27 -10.79
N CYS A 103 -9.80 -16.67 -9.59
CA CYS A 103 -9.14 -17.29 -8.44
C CYS A 103 -9.77 -18.65 -8.09
N VAL A 104 -11.09 -18.73 -7.97
CA VAL A 104 -11.79 -19.98 -7.60
C VAL A 104 -11.53 -21.08 -8.62
N ARG A 105 -11.60 -20.78 -9.92
CA ARG A 105 -11.31 -21.75 -11.00
C ARG A 105 -9.89 -22.30 -10.92
N GLN A 106 -8.90 -21.43 -10.68
CA GLN A 106 -7.51 -21.89 -10.52
C GLN A 106 -7.36 -22.79 -9.30
N LEU A 107 -7.98 -22.42 -8.17
CA LEU A 107 -7.96 -23.23 -6.94
C LEU A 107 -8.63 -24.60 -7.15
N GLU A 108 -9.78 -24.66 -7.82
CA GLU A 108 -10.47 -25.92 -8.14
C GLU A 108 -9.67 -26.81 -9.11
N ALA A 109 -8.90 -26.20 -10.01
CA ALA A 109 -8.00 -26.91 -10.93
C ALA A 109 -6.66 -27.32 -10.29
N GLY A 110 -6.36 -26.88 -9.06
CA GLY A 110 -5.05 -27.07 -8.44
C GLY A 110 -3.93 -26.30 -9.15
N GLU A 111 -4.26 -25.21 -9.84
CA GLU A 111 -3.33 -24.35 -10.58
C GLU A 111 -2.99 -23.09 -9.78
N SER A 112 -1.83 -22.51 -10.06
CA SER A 112 -1.42 -21.20 -9.56
C SER A 112 -0.79 -20.41 -10.70
N ARG A 113 -1.53 -19.44 -11.22
CA ARG A 113 -1.05 -18.58 -12.31
C ARG A 113 -1.31 -17.11 -12.01
N LEU A 114 -0.50 -16.29 -12.65
CA LEU A 114 -0.70 -14.86 -12.73
C LEU A 114 -1.68 -14.57 -13.88
N GLU A 115 -2.82 -13.96 -13.58
CA GLU A 115 -3.87 -13.67 -14.56
C GLU A 115 -4.28 -12.19 -14.50
N ASN A 116 -4.57 -11.59 -15.66
CA ASN A 116 -4.95 -10.19 -15.75
C ASN A 116 -6.39 -10.04 -16.24
N CYS A 117 -7.33 -9.90 -15.30
CA CYS A 117 -8.74 -9.59 -15.57
C CYS A 117 -9.01 -8.08 -15.73
N TYR A 118 -7.96 -7.25 -15.73
CA TYR A 118 -8.07 -5.79 -15.89
C TYR A 118 -7.27 -5.28 -17.10
N SER A 119 -7.22 -6.07 -18.17
CA SER A 119 -6.43 -5.84 -19.39
C SER A 119 -6.73 -4.51 -20.10
N ARG A 120 -7.92 -3.94 -19.89
CA ARG A 120 -8.28 -2.61 -20.43
C ARG A 120 -7.46 -1.45 -19.84
N ALA A 121 -6.88 -1.62 -18.65
CA ALA A 121 -6.16 -0.57 -17.94
C ALA A 121 -4.77 -0.99 -17.44
N VAL A 122 -4.45 -2.28 -17.45
CA VAL A 122 -3.20 -2.83 -16.92
C VAL A 122 -2.45 -3.60 -18.00
N GLN A 123 -1.19 -3.21 -18.21
CA GLN A 123 -0.23 -3.90 -19.07
C GLN A 123 0.81 -4.64 -18.22
N GLY A 124 1.43 -5.69 -18.78
CA GLY A 124 2.44 -6.51 -18.09
C GLY A 124 3.56 -5.68 -17.46
N ALA A 125 4.16 -4.81 -18.28
CA ALA A 125 5.24 -3.91 -17.87
C ALA A 125 4.77 -2.66 -17.09
N GLY A 126 3.46 -2.40 -17.00
CA GLY A 126 2.92 -1.19 -16.39
C GLY A 126 3.32 0.11 -17.12
N ASN A 127 3.33 1.22 -16.38
CA ASN A 127 3.69 2.52 -16.91
C ASN A 127 5.20 2.75 -16.77
N ARG A 128 5.94 2.52 -17.87
CA ARG A 128 7.39 2.71 -17.92
C ARG A 128 7.84 4.11 -17.48
N SER A 129 7.19 5.18 -17.95
CA SER A 129 7.56 6.55 -17.59
C SER A 129 7.39 6.83 -16.09
N ALA A 130 6.34 6.31 -15.48
CA ALA A 130 6.09 6.47 -14.05
C ALA A 130 7.11 5.68 -13.22
N ARG A 131 7.40 4.44 -13.63
CA ARG A 131 8.41 3.58 -12.99
C ARG A 131 9.81 4.19 -13.07
N ASP A 132 10.22 4.66 -14.24
CA ASP A 132 11.54 5.28 -14.44
C ASP A 132 11.68 6.53 -13.56
N LEU A 133 10.62 7.33 -13.42
CA LEU A 133 10.60 8.48 -12.52
C LEU A 133 10.70 8.07 -11.05
N VAL A 134 9.93 7.08 -10.61
CA VAL A 134 10.01 6.54 -9.24
C VAL A 134 11.41 6.00 -8.96
N HIS A 135 12.00 5.25 -9.88
CA HIS A 135 13.35 4.71 -9.77
C HIS A 135 14.44 5.79 -9.83
N ALA A 136 14.18 6.94 -10.45
CA ALA A 136 15.13 8.04 -10.46
C ALA A 136 15.14 8.81 -9.13
N ILE A 137 14.01 8.88 -8.43
CA ILE A 137 13.84 9.69 -7.21
C ILE A 137 13.99 8.87 -5.92
N TYR A 138 13.48 7.65 -5.94
CA TYR A 138 13.40 6.79 -4.76
C TYR A 138 14.29 5.55 -4.87
N GLN A 139 14.62 4.99 -3.72
CA GLN A 139 15.21 3.67 -3.54
C GLN A 139 14.33 2.83 -2.62
N ILE A 140 14.41 1.51 -2.77
CA ILE A 140 13.72 0.57 -1.88
C ILE A 140 14.34 0.67 -0.49
N SER A 141 13.50 0.69 0.54
CA SER A 141 13.93 0.70 1.93
C SER A 141 13.01 -0.16 2.79
N ASP A 142 13.51 -0.61 3.93
CA ASP A 142 12.66 -1.18 4.96
C ASP A 142 11.71 -0.13 5.52
N ARG A 143 10.52 -0.56 5.93
CA ARG A 143 9.52 0.36 6.46
C ARG A 143 8.74 -0.25 7.60
N ARG A 144 8.49 0.56 8.63
CA ARG A 144 7.47 0.24 9.63
C ARG A 144 6.08 0.59 9.09
N TRP A 145 5.23 -0.42 8.99
CA TRP A 145 3.81 -0.30 8.70
C TRP A 145 3.06 -0.31 10.03
N ARG A 146 2.12 0.62 10.21
CA ARG A 146 1.28 0.64 11.40
C ARG A 146 0.45 -0.65 11.42
N GLY A 147 0.54 -1.40 12.51
CA GLY A 147 -0.07 -2.73 12.66
C GLY A 147 0.84 -3.88 12.27
N PHE A 148 1.56 -3.83 11.13
CA PHE A 148 2.43 -4.93 10.67
C PHE A 148 3.87 -4.90 11.23
N GLY A 149 4.29 -3.81 11.86
CA GLY A 149 5.67 -3.68 12.30
C GLY A 149 6.62 -3.41 11.13
N ARG A 150 7.88 -3.88 11.21
CA ARG A 150 8.89 -3.62 10.17
C ARG A 150 8.75 -4.66 9.05
N ILE A 151 8.52 -4.18 7.83
CA ILE A 151 8.51 -5.00 6.60
C ILE A 151 9.81 -4.72 5.82
N PRO A 152 10.68 -5.74 5.62
CA PRO A 152 11.87 -5.62 4.78
C PRO A 152 11.49 -5.21 3.35
N ALA A 153 12.24 -4.28 2.77
CA ALA A 153 11.95 -3.71 1.45
C ALA A 153 10.51 -3.14 1.30
N GLY A 154 9.79 -2.93 2.40
CA GLY A 154 8.36 -2.60 2.43
C GLY A 154 8.01 -1.14 2.14
N GLY A 155 8.97 -0.31 1.73
CA GLY A 155 8.71 1.08 1.38
C GLY A 155 9.76 1.69 0.46
N LEU A 156 9.68 3.02 0.31
CA LEU A 156 10.55 3.81 -0.55
C LEU A 156 11.18 4.98 0.22
N SER A 157 12.48 5.20 0.13
CA SER A 157 13.15 6.41 0.63
C SER A 157 13.69 7.23 -0.53
N LEU A 158 13.96 8.53 -0.32
CA LEU A 158 14.68 9.31 -1.33
C LEU A 158 16.08 8.72 -1.55
N GLN A 159 16.56 8.75 -2.79
CA GLN A 159 17.97 8.48 -3.06
C GLN A 159 18.85 9.60 -2.50
N GLU A 160 20.14 9.30 -2.29
CA GLU A 160 21.09 10.24 -1.69
C GLU A 160 21.16 11.58 -2.44
N GLN A 161 21.12 11.57 -3.77
CA GLN A 161 21.13 12.79 -4.59
C GLN A 161 19.90 13.70 -4.39
N TRP A 162 18.79 13.16 -3.85
CA TRP A 162 17.56 13.90 -3.58
C TRP A 162 17.35 14.19 -2.10
N LYS A 163 18.30 13.81 -1.25
CA LYS A 163 18.19 13.88 0.21
C LYS A 163 17.95 15.28 0.77
N ARG A 164 18.34 16.34 0.03
CA ARG A 164 18.01 17.73 0.38
C ARG A 164 16.50 18.00 0.48
N PHE A 165 15.67 17.18 -0.18
CA PHE A 165 14.22 17.25 -0.10
C PHE A 165 13.64 16.38 1.01
N ASP A 166 14.43 15.61 1.76
CA ASP A 166 13.92 14.85 2.90
C ASP A 166 13.77 15.77 4.11
N ALA A 167 12.52 16.00 4.52
CA ALA A 167 12.21 16.81 5.68
C ALA A 167 12.80 16.23 6.98
N ARG A 168 12.95 14.89 7.09
CA ARG A 168 13.56 14.26 8.27
C ARG A 168 15.06 14.54 8.38
N VAL A 169 15.72 14.74 7.24
CA VAL A 169 17.13 15.14 7.20
C VAL A 169 17.26 16.63 7.46
N ARG A 170 16.37 17.43 6.86
CA ARG A 170 16.40 18.89 6.99
C ARG A 170 16.05 19.40 8.38
N PHE A 171 15.10 18.75 9.04
CA PHE A 171 14.57 19.14 10.35
C PHE A 171 14.85 18.06 11.40
N SER A 172 16.02 17.41 11.32
CA SER A 172 16.46 16.42 12.33
C SER A 172 16.18 16.94 13.74
N ASP A 173 15.60 16.10 14.61
CA ASP A 173 15.08 16.38 15.97
C ASP A 173 13.61 16.82 16.14
N CYS A 174 12.70 16.31 15.31
CA CYS A 174 11.29 16.29 15.68
C CYS A 174 10.99 15.06 16.56
N GLY A 175 11.43 15.07 17.82
CA GLY A 175 11.18 14.01 18.82
C GLY A 175 9.71 13.93 19.23
N LEU A 176 8.84 13.58 18.28
CA LEU A 176 7.41 13.46 18.51
C LEU A 176 7.11 12.10 19.15
N PRO A 177 6.30 12.06 20.23
CA PRO A 177 5.86 10.80 20.81
C PRO A 177 5.07 10.00 19.78
N VAL A 178 5.45 8.75 19.58
CA VAL A 178 4.69 7.81 18.76
C VAL A 178 3.51 7.32 19.61
N ILE A 179 2.33 7.89 19.39
CA ILE A 179 1.10 7.46 20.06
C ILE A 179 0.54 6.25 19.30
N LEU A 180 0.66 5.07 19.89
CA LEU A 180 -0.01 3.86 19.44
C LEU A 180 -1.05 3.47 20.49
N SER A 181 -2.32 3.34 20.08
CA SER A 181 -3.31 2.67 20.92
C SER A 181 -2.97 1.18 20.96
N THR A 182 -2.76 0.65 22.17
CA THR A 182 -2.55 -0.79 22.41
C THR A 182 -3.83 -1.60 22.29
N GLU A 183 -4.99 -0.94 22.33
CA GLU A 183 -6.32 -1.58 22.26
C GLU A 183 -6.75 -1.86 20.81
N CYS A 184 -6.14 -1.18 19.84
CA CYS A 184 -6.53 -1.28 18.45
C CYS A 184 -6.11 -2.61 17.80
N ARG A 185 -7.10 -3.43 17.42
CA ARG A 185 -6.92 -4.67 16.65
C ARG A 185 -6.69 -4.49 15.14
N SER A 186 -6.00 -3.42 14.75
CA SER A 186 -5.77 -3.11 13.33
C SER A 186 -4.98 -4.19 12.60
N PHE A 187 -4.00 -4.81 13.25
CA PHE A 187 -3.23 -5.91 12.67
C PHE A 187 -4.14 -7.08 12.26
N ASP A 188 -5.01 -7.51 13.16
CA ASP A 188 -5.93 -8.62 12.90
C ASP A 188 -6.91 -8.32 11.75
N VAL A 189 -7.36 -7.06 11.65
CA VAL A 189 -8.21 -6.62 10.53
C VAL A 189 -7.44 -6.63 9.22
N MET A 190 -6.22 -6.07 9.19
CA MET A 190 -5.44 -5.97 7.95
C MET A 190 -4.87 -7.31 7.48
N THR A 191 -4.70 -8.28 8.38
CA THR A 191 -4.30 -9.67 8.06
C THR A 191 -5.49 -10.58 7.75
N GLY A 192 -6.72 -10.08 7.85
CA GLY A 192 -7.95 -10.85 7.57
C GLY A 192 -8.35 -11.82 8.69
N GLN A 193 -7.71 -11.75 9.85
CA GLN A 193 -8.03 -12.58 11.02
C GLN A 193 -9.27 -12.10 11.78
N LEU A 194 -9.65 -10.83 11.63
CA LEU A 194 -10.79 -10.21 12.30
C LEU A 194 -11.58 -9.33 11.32
N LYS A 195 -12.90 -9.50 11.24
CA LYS A 195 -13.71 -8.51 10.50
C LYS A 195 -13.93 -7.28 11.38
N PRO A 196 -14.02 -6.06 10.82
CA PRO A 196 -14.22 -4.86 11.64
C PRO A 196 -15.38 -4.93 12.64
N PRO A 197 -16.58 -5.47 12.31
CA PRO A 197 -17.69 -5.61 13.27
C PRO A 197 -17.40 -6.53 14.46
N ASP A 198 -16.44 -7.46 14.32
CA ASP A 198 -16.04 -8.38 15.39
C ASP A 198 -15.05 -7.72 16.38
N CYS A 199 -14.57 -6.51 16.08
CA CYS A 199 -13.71 -5.75 16.99
C CYS A 199 -14.54 -5.10 18.11
N PRO A 200 -14.18 -5.27 19.40
CA PRO A 200 -14.99 -4.79 20.52
C PRO A 200 -15.14 -3.26 20.58
N HIS A 201 -14.23 -2.51 19.95
CA HIS A 201 -14.23 -1.05 19.90
C HIS A 201 -14.93 -0.46 18.68
N PHE A 202 -15.20 -1.28 17.65
CA PHE A 202 -15.74 -0.81 16.37
C PHE A 202 -17.14 -0.20 16.54
N GLY A 203 -17.32 1.00 16.02
CA GLY A 203 -18.55 1.78 16.12
C GLY A 203 -18.94 2.25 17.52
N LYS A 204 -18.07 2.01 18.50
CA LYS A 204 -18.23 2.50 19.88
C LYS A 204 -17.17 3.58 20.13
N GLN A 205 -16.09 3.20 20.83
CA GLN A 205 -14.93 4.05 21.09
C GLN A 205 -14.11 4.34 19.82
N CYS A 206 -14.18 3.47 18.81
CA CYS A 206 -13.52 3.63 17.51
C CYS A 206 -14.55 3.91 16.42
N ASN A 207 -14.59 5.16 15.97
CA ASN A 207 -15.44 5.64 14.88
C ASN A 207 -14.64 6.69 14.05
N PRO A 208 -15.18 7.22 12.92
CA PRO A 208 -14.45 8.18 12.09
C PRO A 208 -14.04 9.48 12.80
N GLU A 209 -14.79 9.92 13.83
CA GLU A 209 -14.46 11.12 14.62
C GLU A 209 -13.40 10.83 15.69
N THR A 210 -13.44 9.64 16.31
CA THR A 210 -12.47 9.19 17.33
C THR A 210 -11.81 7.86 16.92
N PRO A 211 -10.95 7.84 15.90
CA PRO A 211 -10.38 6.59 15.39
C PRO A 211 -9.25 6.08 16.29
N LEU A 212 -9.33 4.82 16.73
CA LEU A 212 -8.24 4.17 17.48
C LEU A 212 -7.09 3.69 16.57
N GLY A 213 -7.34 3.48 15.28
CA GLY A 213 -6.39 2.86 14.35
C GLY A 213 -6.49 3.35 12.92
N ALA A 214 -5.41 3.16 12.15
CA ALA A 214 -5.32 3.56 10.75
C ALA A 214 -6.48 3.06 9.86
N PRO A 215 -6.99 1.82 10.03
CA PRO A 215 -8.12 1.36 9.23
C PRO A 215 -9.45 2.12 9.44
N MET A 216 -9.58 2.93 10.50
CA MET A 216 -10.73 3.80 10.73
C MET A 216 -10.47 5.26 10.32
N VAL A 217 -9.19 5.68 10.27
CA VAL A 217 -8.80 7.05 9.85
C VAL A 217 -8.94 7.24 8.34
N SER A 218 -8.50 6.25 7.57
CA SER A 218 -8.48 6.34 6.10
C SER A 218 -9.86 6.07 5.52
N SER A 219 -10.29 6.86 4.54
CA SER A 219 -11.48 6.57 3.73
C SER A 219 -11.37 5.26 2.94
N GLU A 220 -10.15 4.79 2.70
CA GLU A 220 -9.84 3.49 2.07
C GLU A 220 -9.67 2.36 3.10
N GLY A 221 -9.72 2.68 4.40
CA GLY A 221 -9.51 1.72 5.46
C GLY A 221 -10.70 0.76 5.61
N ALA A 222 -10.41 -0.52 5.85
CA ALA A 222 -11.44 -1.55 5.98
C ALA A 222 -12.46 -1.22 7.09
N CYS A 223 -12.02 -0.70 8.24
CA CYS A 223 -12.96 -0.32 9.31
C CYS A 223 -13.84 0.87 8.88
N ALA A 224 -13.28 1.91 8.28
CA ALA A 224 -14.07 3.05 7.80
C ALA A 224 -15.09 2.64 6.73
N ALA A 225 -14.70 1.74 5.82
CA ALA A 225 -15.61 1.20 4.81
C ALA A 225 -16.77 0.41 5.44
N TYR A 226 -16.47 -0.51 6.38
CA TYR A 226 -17.50 -1.22 7.11
C TYR A 226 -18.41 -0.25 7.89
N TYR A 227 -17.85 0.75 8.55
CA TYR A 227 -18.63 1.73 9.32
C TYR A 227 -19.62 2.47 8.42
N ARG A 228 -19.14 2.97 7.27
CA ARG A 228 -19.93 3.72 6.29
C ARG A 228 -21.08 2.91 5.69
N TYR A 229 -20.85 1.63 5.39
CA TYR A 229 -21.82 0.81 4.65
C TYR A 229 -22.63 -0.16 5.53
N ALA A 230 -22.21 -0.42 6.77
CA ALA A 230 -22.96 -1.26 7.71
C ALA A 230 -24.05 -0.50 8.50
N GLY A 231 -24.16 0.82 8.32
CA GLY A 231 -25.20 1.64 8.95
C GLY A 231 -25.06 1.78 10.47
N VAL A 232 -23.81 1.81 10.96
CA VAL A 232 -23.47 2.00 12.37
C VAL A 232 -23.30 3.49 12.71
#